data_AF-A0A9D6YWF2-F1
#
_entry.id   AF-A0A9D6YWF2-F1
#
_cell.length_a   1.000
_cell.length_b   1.000
_cell.length_c   1.000
_cell.angle_alpha   90.00
_cell.angle_beta   90.00
_cell.angle_gamma   90.00
#
_symmetry.space_group_name_H-M   'P 1'
#
loop_
_entity.id
_entity.type
_entity.pdbx_description
1 polymer ?
#
loop_
_entity_poly.entity_id
_entity_poly.type
_entity_poly.pdbx_seq_one_letter_code
_entity_poly.pdbx_strand_id
1 'polypeptide(L)'
;MPGGNQLVLLTLGAIALLLALILWARLHAFLALILSAMALGLTCGMEPLKVLKSIQSGFGEALGFIAVVVALGAMVGRFLEHSGGGRALAEWMLAKFGRERAPWAVLTSAFLVGLPIFFEVGFIILVPLAWSLARESKKS
;
A
#
# COMPACT_ATOMS: atom_id res chain seq x y z
N MET A 1 -27.50 -22.18 -11.64
CA MET A 1 -26.25 -21.69 -11.02
C MET A 1 -25.08 -22.23 -11.83
N PRO A 2 -24.11 -21.39 -12.24
CA PRO A 2 -22.94 -21.89 -12.96
C PRO A 2 -22.21 -22.95 -12.13
N GLY A 3 -21.71 -24.00 -12.80
CA GLY A 3 -20.97 -25.07 -12.12
C GLY A 3 -19.65 -24.57 -11.54
N GLY A 4 -19.07 -25.29 -10.57
CA GLY A 4 -17.80 -24.90 -9.92
C GLY A 4 -16.67 -24.61 -10.92
N ASN A 5 -16.52 -25.43 -11.97
CA ASN A 5 -15.54 -25.20 -13.02
C ASN A 5 -15.79 -23.92 -13.84
N GLN A 6 -17.05 -23.52 -14.03
CA GLN A 6 -17.39 -22.30 -14.78
C GLN A 6 -17.01 -21.05 -14.00
N LEU A 7 -17.18 -21.04 -12.67
CA LEU A 7 -16.75 -19.92 -11.83
C LEU A 7 -15.24 -19.73 -11.85
N VAL A 8 -14.47 -20.82 -11.83
CA VAL A 8 -13.00 -20.76 -11.92
C VAL A 8 -12.57 -20.20 -13.28
N LEU A 9 -13.19 -20.65 -14.38
CA LEU A 9 -12.93 -20.14 -15.73
C LEU A 9 -13.25 -18.63 -15.85
N LEU A 10 -14.40 -18.20 -15.34
CA LEU A 10 -14.80 -16.78 -15.34
C LEU A 10 -13.84 -15.94 -14.50
N THR A 11 -13.39 -16.45 -13.36
CA THR A 11 -12.43 -15.76 -12.50
C THR A 11 -11.07 -15.62 -13.18
N LEU A 12 -10.56 -16.68 -13.80
CA LEU A 12 -9.33 -16.62 -14.60
C LEU A 12 -9.46 -15.62 -15.76
N GLY A 13 -10.62 -15.60 -16.44
CA GLY A 13 -10.93 -14.63 -17.47
C GLY A 13 -10.92 -13.20 -16.96
N ALA A 14 -11.49 -12.94 -15.78
CA ALA A 14 -11.49 -11.62 -15.16
C ALA A 14 -10.09 -11.15 -14.73
N ILE A 15 -9.24 -12.06 -14.24
CA ILE A 15 -7.83 -11.76 -13.93
C ILE A 15 -7.07 -11.45 -15.22
N ALA A 16 -7.26 -12.25 -16.28
CA ALA A 16 -6.64 -11.99 -17.58
C ALA A 16 -7.09 -10.64 -18.16
N LEU A 17 -8.38 -10.31 -18.05
CA LEU A 17 -8.93 -9.02 -18.42
C LEU A 17 -8.26 -7.88 -17.62
N LEU A 18 -8.18 -8.01 -16.30
CA LEU A 18 -7.51 -7.03 -15.43
C LEU A 18 -6.07 -6.78 -15.87
N LEU A 19 -5.31 -7.85 -16.08
CA LEU A 19 -3.91 -7.76 -16.53
C LEU A 19 -3.82 -7.13 -17.92
N ALA A 20 -4.72 -7.47 -18.84
CA ALA A 20 -4.76 -6.86 -20.16
C ALA A 20 -5.06 -5.35 -20.09
N LEU A 21 -5.98 -4.91 -19.23
CA LEU A 21 -6.26 -3.48 -19.03
C LEU A 21 -5.02 -2.73 -18.47
N ILE A 22 -4.28 -3.33 -17.54
CA ILE A 22 -3.10 -2.69 -16.93
C ILE A 22 -1.91 -2.68 -17.89
N LEU A 23 -1.58 -3.85 -18.48
CA LEU A 23 -0.36 -4.04 -19.25
C LEU A 23 -0.49 -3.52 -20.69
N TRP A 24 -1.64 -3.78 -21.32
CA TRP A 24 -1.84 -3.44 -22.73
C TRP A 24 -2.56 -2.10 -22.89
N ALA A 25 -3.70 -1.92 -22.22
CA ALA A 25 -4.45 -0.66 -22.29
C ALA A 25 -3.84 0.45 -21.41
N ARG A 26 -2.79 0.14 -20.62
CA ARG A 26 -2.06 1.10 -19.77
C ARG A 26 -2.97 1.86 -18.80
N LEU A 27 -4.09 1.24 -18.39
CA LEU A 27 -5.04 1.85 -17.46
C LEU A 27 -4.49 1.79 -16.03
N HIS A 28 -4.81 2.83 -15.24
CA HIS A 28 -4.52 2.82 -13.81
C HIS A 28 -5.16 1.58 -13.16
N ALA A 29 -4.39 0.90 -12.31
CA ALA A 29 -4.79 -0.36 -11.66
C ALA A 29 -6.16 -0.26 -10.98
N PHE A 30 -6.47 0.88 -10.37
CA PHE A 30 -7.77 1.13 -9.75
C PHE A 30 -8.94 1.06 -10.73
N LEU A 31 -8.82 1.72 -11.89
CA LEU A 31 -9.86 1.70 -12.93
C LEU A 31 -9.97 0.31 -13.55
N ALA A 32 -8.83 -0.34 -13.82
CA ALA A 32 -8.80 -1.69 -14.35
C ALA A 32 -9.49 -2.70 -13.41
N LEU A 33 -9.27 -2.56 -12.10
CA LEU A 33 -9.89 -3.40 -11.07
C LEU A 33 -11.41 -3.23 -11.06
N ILE A 34 -11.92 -1.99 -11.06
CA ILE A 34 -13.37 -1.71 -11.06
C ILE A 34 -14.02 -2.31 -12.31
N LEU A 35 -13.45 -2.04 -13.49
CA LEU A 35 -14.01 -2.53 -14.75
C LEU A 35 -14.01 -4.06 -14.82
N SER A 36 -12.93 -4.70 -14.36
CA SER A 36 -12.84 -6.17 -14.36
C SER A 36 -13.77 -6.81 -13.34
N ALA A 37 -13.94 -6.20 -12.16
CA ALA A 37 -14.91 -6.65 -11.15
C ALA A 37 -16.36 -6.48 -11.61
N MET A 38 -16.67 -5.37 -12.30
CA MET A 38 -17.97 -5.15 -12.93
C MET A 38 -18.25 -6.19 -14.02
N ALA A 39 -17.29 -6.42 -14.91
CA ALA A 39 -17.40 -7.43 -15.96
C ALA A 39 -17.64 -8.83 -15.37
N LEU A 40 -16.87 -9.22 -14.35
CA LEU A 40 -17.05 -10.50 -13.66
C LEU A 40 -18.44 -10.62 -13.03
N GLY A 41 -18.88 -9.61 -12.26
CA GLY A 41 -20.18 -9.64 -11.60
C GLY A 41 -21.35 -9.77 -12.57
N LEU A 42 -21.29 -9.05 -13.70
CA LEU A 42 -22.31 -9.12 -14.74
C LEU A 42 -22.30 -10.47 -15.47
N THR A 43 -21.12 -11.03 -15.79
CA THR A 43 -21.00 -12.36 -16.43
C THR A 43 -21.46 -13.51 -15.52
N CYS A 44 -21.36 -13.34 -14.21
CA CYS A 44 -21.92 -14.26 -13.21
C CYS A 44 -23.45 -14.15 -13.06
N GLY A 45 -24.11 -13.23 -13.79
CA GLY A 45 -25.56 -13.04 -13.74
C GLY A 45 -26.06 -12.28 -12.52
N MET A 46 -25.20 -11.51 -11.85
CA MET A 46 -25.62 -10.65 -10.76
C MET A 46 -26.35 -9.41 -11.29
N GLU A 47 -27.38 -8.96 -10.56
CA GLU A 47 -28.06 -7.71 -10.86
C GLU A 47 -27.08 -6.52 -10.77
N PRO A 48 -27.12 -5.53 -11.70
CA PRO A 48 -26.14 -4.44 -11.76
C PRO A 48 -25.97 -3.68 -10.44
N LEU A 49 -27.08 -3.43 -9.71
CA LEU A 49 -27.03 -2.76 -8.41
C LEU A 49 -26.32 -3.60 -7.35
N LYS A 50 -26.48 -4.93 -7.40
CA LYS A 50 -25.81 -5.86 -6.48
C LYS A 50 -24.31 -5.92 -6.75
N VAL A 51 -23.89 -5.90 -8.01
CA VAL A 51 -22.47 -5.82 -8.41
C VAL A 51 -21.83 -4.54 -7.84
N LEU A 52 -22.47 -3.40 -8.06
CA LEU A 52 -21.97 -2.12 -7.56
C LEU A 52 -21.85 -2.11 -6.04
N LYS A 53 -22.86 -2.64 -5.33
CA LYS A 53 -22.85 -2.76 -3.87
C LYS A 53 -21.75 -3.70 -3.37
N SER A 54 -21.49 -4.82 -4.05
CA SER A 54 -20.39 -5.73 -3.71
C SER A 54 -19.02 -5.06 -3.88
N ILE A 55 -18.82 -4.30 -4.97
CA ILE A 55 -17.58 -3.55 -5.19
C ILE A 55 -17.40 -2.49 -4.10
N GLN A 56 -18.44 -1.70 -3.81
CA GLN A 56 -18.40 -0.68 -2.76
C GLN A 56 -18.12 -1.29 -1.38
N SER A 57 -18.74 -2.42 -1.06
CA SER A 57 -18.55 -3.11 0.22
C SER A 57 -17.12 -3.61 0.37
N GLY A 58 -16.57 -4.32 -0.62
CA GLY A 58 -15.21 -4.84 -0.55
C GLY A 58 -14.15 -3.72 -0.49
N PHE A 59 -14.36 -2.66 -1.28
CA PHE A 59 -13.48 -1.49 -1.23
C PHE A 59 -13.60 -0.72 0.09
N GLY A 60 -14.82 -0.56 0.62
CA GLY A 60 -15.07 0.11 1.88
C GLY A 60 -14.49 -0.62 3.09
N GLU A 61 -14.52 -1.96 3.09
CA GLU A 61 -13.88 -2.78 4.13
C GLU A 61 -12.36 -2.60 4.12
N ALA A 62 -11.74 -2.68 2.95
CA ALA A 62 -10.30 -2.45 2.80
C ALA A 62 -9.90 -1.03 3.24
N LEU A 63 -10.63 -0.01 2.78
CA LEU A 63 -10.40 1.38 3.20
C LEU A 63 -10.64 1.59 4.69
N GLY A 64 -11.65 0.95 5.28
CA GLY A 64 -11.94 1.04 6.70
C GLY A 64 -10.77 0.53 7.55
N PHE A 65 -10.23 -0.65 7.20
CA PHE A 65 -9.04 -1.19 7.85
C PHE A 65 -7.84 -0.24 7.71
N ILE A 66 -7.54 0.19 6.48
CA ILE A 66 -6.42 1.08 6.20
C ILE A 66 -6.59 2.41 6.94
N ALA A 67 -7.78 3.01 6.94
CA ALA A 67 -8.04 4.30 7.58
C ALA A 67 -7.78 4.27 9.09
N VAL A 68 -8.17 3.18 9.77
CA VAL A 68 -7.92 3.02 11.21
C VAL A 68 -6.43 2.88 11.49
N VAL A 69 -5.73 1.99 10.77
CA VAL A 69 -4.28 1.79 10.92
C VAL A 69 -3.52 3.09 10.66
N VAL A 70 -3.89 3.80 9.59
CA VAL A 70 -3.34 5.11 9.23
C VAL A 70 -3.59 6.13 10.34
N ALA A 71 -4.83 6.28 10.79
CA ALA A 71 -5.16 7.27 11.83
C ALA A 71 -4.39 7.01 13.14
N LEU A 72 -4.31 5.76 13.57
CA LEU A 72 -3.55 5.37 14.76
C LEU A 72 -2.05 5.58 14.58
N GLY A 73 -1.49 5.19 13.43
CA GLY A 73 -0.09 5.43 13.09
C GLY A 73 0.27 6.91 13.12
N ALA A 74 -0.58 7.77 12.55
CA ALA A 74 -0.40 9.22 12.60
C ALA A 74 -0.47 9.78 14.03
N MET A 75 -1.37 9.28 14.87
CA MET A 75 -1.49 9.69 16.28
C MET A 75 -0.24 9.30 17.08
N VAL A 76 0.23 8.05 16.93
CA VAL A 76 1.49 7.57 17.55
C VAL A 76 2.68 8.38 17.05
N GLY A 77 2.76 8.65 15.75
CA GLY A 77 3.80 9.48 15.16
C GLY A 77 3.84 10.88 15.77
N ARG A 78 2.68 11.54 15.93
CA ARG A 78 2.58 12.84 16.59
C ARG A 78 2.98 12.80 18.06
N PHE A 79 2.62 11.75 18.79
CA PHE A 79 3.06 11.60 20.17
C PHE A 79 4.57 11.40 20.28
N LEU A 80 5.19 10.61 19.39
CA LEU A 80 6.63 10.44 19.35
C LEU A 80 7.38 11.74 19.01
N GLU A 81 6.81 12.55 18.12
CA GLU A 81 7.33 13.87 17.77
C GLU A 81 7.25 14.83 18.97
N HIS A 82 6.10 14.91 19.64
CA HIS A 82 5.87 15.85 20.75
C HIS A 82 6.58 15.44 22.05
N SER A 83 6.68 14.14 22.33
CA SER A 83 7.36 13.61 23.51
C SER A 83 8.89 13.64 23.38
N GLY A 84 9.42 13.85 22.18
CA GLY A 84 10.84 13.64 21.90
C GLY A 84 11.26 12.18 21.93
N GLY A 85 10.32 11.22 22.03
CA GLY A 85 10.62 9.79 22.11
C GLY A 85 11.41 9.27 20.91
N GLY A 86 11.16 9.79 19.71
CA GLY A 86 11.95 9.46 18.52
C GLY A 86 13.42 9.89 18.64
N ARG A 87 13.67 11.05 19.26
CA ARG A 87 15.02 11.56 19.52
C ARG A 87 15.71 10.75 20.61
N ALA A 88 15.01 10.43 21.70
CA ALA A 88 15.52 9.58 22.77
C ALA A 88 15.91 8.18 22.25
N LEU A 89 15.09 7.59 21.37
CA LEU A 89 15.39 6.30 20.74
C LEU A 89 16.63 6.39 19.85
N ALA A 90 16.74 7.42 19.01
CA ALA A 90 17.89 7.62 18.13
C ALA A 90 19.20 7.81 18.93
N GLU A 91 19.15 8.60 20.01
CA GLU A 91 20.30 8.81 20.91
C GLU A 91 20.68 7.51 21.63
N TRP A 92 19.71 6.72 22.09
CA TRP A 92 19.97 5.41 22.69
C TRP A 92 20.58 4.42 21.69
N MET A 93 20.09 4.37 20.44
CA MET A 93 20.67 3.52 19.40
C MET A 93 22.08 3.98 19.01
N LEU A 94 22.34 5.28 18.94
CA LEU A 94 23.68 5.84 18.68
C LEU A 94 24.66 5.48 19.80
N ALA A 95 24.23 5.54 21.05
CA ALA A 95 25.04 5.12 22.19
C ALA A 95 25.37 3.62 22.14
N LYS A 96 24.43 2.79 21.65
CA LYS A 96 24.61 1.33 21.58
C LYS A 96 25.43 0.86 20.37
N PHE A 97 25.23 1.45 19.19
CA PHE A 97 25.94 1.07 17.96
C PHE A 97 27.31 1.77 17.82
N GLY A 98 27.53 2.86 18.54
CA GLY A 98 28.74 3.68 18.45
C GLY A 98 28.67 4.71 17.33
N ARG A 99 29.37 5.83 17.52
CA ARG A 99 29.37 6.98 16.60
C ARG A 99 29.89 6.66 15.19
N GLU A 100 30.78 5.68 15.05
CA GLU A 100 31.26 5.21 13.73
C GLU A 100 30.16 4.59 12.87
N ARG A 101 29.09 4.07 13.48
CA ARG A 101 27.96 3.42 12.78
C ARG A 101 26.69 4.22 12.88
N ALA A 102 26.81 5.54 13.02
CA ALA A 102 25.67 6.46 13.11
C ALA A 102 24.62 6.26 12.00
N PRO A 103 24.98 6.05 10.71
CA PRO A 103 23.99 5.77 9.68
C PRO A 103 23.14 4.54 9.97
N TRP A 104 23.76 3.45 10.45
CA TRP A 104 23.05 2.20 10.80
C TRP A 104 22.16 2.35 12.04
N ALA A 105 22.61 3.12 13.04
CA ALA A 105 21.83 3.40 14.23
C ALA A 105 20.55 4.19 13.89
N VAL A 106 20.68 5.21 13.04
CA VAL A 106 19.57 6.03 12.55
C VAL A 106 18.62 5.20 11.68
N LEU A 107 19.16 4.38 10.77
CA LEU A 107 18.36 3.50 9.90
C LEU A 107 17.52 2.51 10.72
N THR A 108 18.13 1.89 11.73
CA THR A 108 17.45 0.91 12.60
C THR A 108 16.38 1.60 13.47
N SER A 109 16.66 2.80 13.97
CA SER A 109 15.68 3.60 14.72
C SER A 109 14.48 3.97 13.84
N ALA A 110 14.74 4.44 12.62
CA ALA A 110 13.72 4.78 11.64
C ALA A 110 12.92 3.54 11.20
N PHE A 111 13.57 2.38 11.11
CA PHE A 111 12.89 1.13 10.81
C PHE A 111 11.94 0.71 11.94
N LEU A 112 12.40 0.72 13.19
CA LEU A 112 11.59 0.35 14.36
C LEU A 112 10.38 1.26 14.56
N VAL A 113 10.54 2.57 14.31
CA VAL A 113 9.46 3.55 14.44
C VAL A 113 8.60 3.63 13.17
N GLY A 114 9.18 3.42 11.99
CA GLY A 114 8.49 3.55 10.71
C GLY A 114 7.64 2.33 10.34
N LEU A 115 8.07 1.12 10.72
CA LEU A 115 7.38 -0.14 10.43
C LEU A 115 5.91 -0.13 10.88
N PRO A 116 5.58 0.29 12.13
CA PRO A 116 4.20 0.28 12.62
C PRO A 116 3.36 1.43 12.09
N ILE A 117 3.99 2.53 11.67
CA ILE A 117 3.31 3.81 11.47
C ILE A 117 2.83 3.93 10.02
N PHE A 118 3.69 3.76 9.02
CA PHE A 118 3.34 3.95 7.60
C PHE A 118 4.34 3.31 6.63
N PHE A 119 5.06 2.26 7.01
CA PHE A 119 6.17 1.78 6.19
C PHE A 119 5.77 1.53 4.73
N GLU A 120 4.60 0.94 4.49
CA GLU A 120 4.08 0.71 3.13
C GLU A 120 3.82 2.02 2.36
N VAL A 121 3.13 2.99 2.96
CA VAL A 121 2.79 4.27 2.32
C VAL A 121 4.02 5.16 2.15
N GLY A 122 4.85 5.27 3.19
CA GLY A 122 6.09 6.02 3.18
C GLY A 122 7.08 5.46 2.16
N PHE A 123 7.17 4.14 2.01
CA PHE A 123 8.01 3.50 1.01
C PHE A 123 7.57 3.84 -0.41
N ILE A 124 6.26 3.79 -0.73
CA ILE A 124 5.74 4.17 -2.05
C ILE A 124 6.08 5.63 -2.40
N ILE A 125 6.11 6.54 -1.42
CA ILE A 125 6.48 7.95 -1.62
C ILE A 125 8.00 8.13 -1.71
N LEU A 126 8.78 7.39 -0.90
CA LEU A 126 10.23 7.50 -0.84
C LEU A 126 10.93 6.89 -2.05
N VAL A 127 10.40 5.82 -2.65
CA VAL A 127 11.00 5.17 -3.84
C VAL A 127 11.21 6.15 -5.01
N PRO A 128 10.19 6.90 -5.48
CA PRO A 128 10.39 7.88 -6.55
C PRO A 128 11.29 9.05 -6.13
N LEU A 129 11.21 9.49 -4.87
CA LEU A 129 12.08 10.55 -4.34
C LEU A 129 13.55 10.12 -4.32
N ALA A 130 13.83 8.90 -3.86
CA ALA A 130 15.16 8.31 -3.83
C ALA A 130 15.72 8.15 -5.25
N TRP A 131 14.91 7.74 -6.23
CA TRP A 131 15.34 7.72 -7.64
C TRP A 131 15.63 9.12 -8.18
N SER A 132 14.84 10.13 -7.82
CA SER A 132 15.10 11.51 -8.20
C SER A 132 16.43 12.00 -7.64
N LEU A 133 16.66 11.81 -6.34
CA LEU A 133 17.89 12.21 -5.65
C LEU A 133 19.12 11.44 -6.16
N ALA A 134 18.99 10.14 -6.43
CA ALA A 134 20.09 9.34 -6.99
C ALA A 134 20.48 9.79 -8.41
N ARG A 135 19.50 10.22 -9.23
CA ARG A 135 19.77 10.81 -10.55
C ARG A 135 20.46 12.17 -10.44
N GLU A 136 20.09 12.96 -9.44
CA GLU A 136 20.64 14.29 -9.19
C GLU A 136 22.06 14.21 -8.59
N SER A 137 22.30 13.25 -7.70
CA SER A 137 23.60 12.98 -7.09
C SER A 137 24.62 12.31 -8.02
N LYS A 138 24.19 11.71 -9.13
CA LYS A 138 25.09 11.20 -10.19
C LYS A 138 25.61 12.30 -11.12
N LYS A 139 25.47 13.58 -10.75
CA LYS A 139 26.01 14.72 -11.47
C LYS A 139 27.20 15.33 -10.71
N SER A 140 28.33 14.63 -10.74
CA SER A 140 29.68 15.20 -10.83
C SER A 140 30.66 14.12 -11.24
#